data_AF-A0AAE3KQ69-F1
#
_entry.id   AF-A0AAE3KQ69-F1
#
_cell.length_a   1.000
_cell.length_b   1.000
_cell.length_c   1.000
_cell.angle_alpha   90.00
_cell.angle_beta   90.00
_cell.angle_gamma   90.00
#
_symmetry.space_group_name_H-M   'P 1'
#
loop_
_entity.id
_entity.type
_entity.pdbx_description
1 polymer ?
#
loop_
_entity_poly.entity_id
_entity_poly.type
_entity_poly.pdbx_seq_one_letter_code
_entity_poly.pdbx_strand_id
1 'polypeptide(L)'
;KGDKGDKGDKGDKGDKEAILPHSPLQKTHSPLFWIPLSLESYRGAIEKAIEDYGLNATIVAGKTNEVLAAADLAIAKSGTVNLELALLNVPQVVFYRVSPFTYGIGKLLKFSIPFMSPPNLVVMREIVPELLQDKATSANIVKASLELLFNQERREVLMADYREMRELLGDVGVCDRAAREILQREL
;
A
#
# COMPACT_ATOMS: atom_id res chain seq x y z
N LYS A 1 36.10 3.84 58.87
CA LYS A 1 37.16 4.29 57.93
C LYS A 1 37.41 3.09 57.02
N GLY A 2 36.74 2.96 55.88
CA GLY A 2 36.65 3.93 54.80
C GLY A 2 37.43 3.30 53.67
N ASP A 3 36.72 2.64 52.74
CA ASP A 3 37.22 2.47 51.40
C ASP A 3 36.03 2.47 50.42
N LYS A 4 36.13 3.37 49.45
CA LYS A 4 35.15 3.70 48.41
C LYS A 4 35.93 3.59 47.10
N GLY A 5 35.35 2.91 46.13
CA GLY A 5 35.84 2.79 44.75
C GLY A 5 35.58 1.36 44.32
N ASP A 6 34.88 1.04 43.24
CA ASP A 6 34.65 1.75 42.00
C ASP A 6 33.42 1.08 41.35
N LYS A 7 32.42 1.87 40.94
CA LYS A 7 31.36 1.39 40.04
C LYS A 7 31.13 2.48 39.00
N GLY A 8 31.91 2.36 37.94
CA GLY A 8 31.72 3.06 36.69
C GLY A 8 30.32 2.81 36.11
N ASP A 9 29.72 3.93 35.75
CA ASP A 9 28.60 4.13 34.85
C ASP A 9 28.91 3.61 33.42
N LYS A 10 27.88 3.08 32.74
CA LYS A 10 27.46 3.40 31.36
C LYS A 10 26.88 2.24 30.57
N GLY A 11 25.57 2.35 30.37
CA GLY A 11 24.80 2.07 29.15
C GLY A 11 25.28 1.03 28.15
N ASP A 12 24.55 -0.08 28.09
CA ASP A 12 24.49 -0.92 26.90
C ASP A 12 23.43 -0.36 25.94
N LYS A 13 23.84 0.58 25.09
CA LYS A 13 23.19 0.91 23.82
C LYS A 13 23.79 -0.04 22.79
N GLY A 14 23.04 -1.04 22.35
CA GLY A 14 23.64 -2.17 21.63
C GLY A 14 22.91 -2.76 20.44
N ASP A 15 21.68 -2.37 20.09
CA ASP A 15 21.01 -2.98 18.93
C ASP A 15 21.28 -2.17 17.66
N LYS A 16 22.43 -2.51 17.09
CA LYS A 16 22.99 -2.03 15.84
C LYS A 16 22.05 -2.30 14.68
N GLU A 17 21.91 -1.28 13.85
CA GLU A 17 21.35 -1.29 12.50
C GLU A 17 21.73 -2.58 11.77
N ALA A 18 20.73 -3.37 11.40
CA ALA A 18 20.88 -4.46 10.46
C ALA A 18 21.10 -3.86 9.06
N ILE A 19 22.35 -3.52 8.77
CA ILE A 19 22.82 -3.14 7.43
C ILE A 19 22.79 -4.41 6.57
N LEU A 20 21.84 -4.48 5.64
CA LEU A 20 21.78 -5.52 4.61
C LEU A 20 22.99 -5.39 3.65
N PRO A 21 23.53 -6.51 3.14
CA PRO A 21 24.79 -6.51 2.40
C PRO A 21 24.67 -5.78 1.06
N HIS A 22 25.62 -4.87 0.83
CA HIS A 22 25.76 -4.07 -0.38
C HIS A 22 25.99 -4.97 -1.62
N SER A 23 25.03 -4.96 -2.55
CA SER A 23 25.25 -5.41 -3.93
C SER A 23 25.73 -4.23 -4.80
N PRO A 24 26.75 -4.41 -5.65
CA PRO A 24 27.43 -3.30 -6.32
C PRO A 24 26.82 -2.99 -7.69
N LEU A 25 25.53 -2.66 -7.75
CA LEU A 25 24.90 -2.04 -8.93
C LEU A 25 23.68 -1.24 -8.46
N GLN A 26 23.86 0.07 -8.27
CA GLN A 26 22.97 1.15 -8.70
C GLN A 26 23.24 2.41 -7.86
N LYS A 27 24.00 3.34 -8.44
CA LYS A 27 23.77 4.76 -8.17
C LYS A 27 22.39 5.08 -8.76
N THR A 28 21.32 5.07 -7.97
CA THR A 28 19.99 5.46 -8.46
C THR A 28 19.32 6.41 -7.48
N HIS A 29 18.66 7.40 -8.09
CA HIS A 29 18.08 8.59 -7.50
C HIS A 29 17.35 8.35 -6.17
N SER A 30 17.50 9.27 -5.23
CA SER A 30 16.66 9.30 -4.02
C SER A 30 15.18 9.24 -4.43
N PRO A 31 14.37 8.34 -3.85
CA PRO A 31 12.97 8.21 -4.23
C PRO A 31 12.23 9.52 -3.99
N LEU A 32 11.45 9.94 -4.99
CA LEU A 32 10.54 11.08 -4.89
C LEU A 32 9.15 10.54 -4.52
N PHE A 33 8.55 11.09 -3.47
CA PHE A 33 7.20 10.71 -3.04
C PHE A 33 6.18 11.77 -3.43
N TRP A 34 5.06 11.34 -3.98
CA TRP A 34 3.87 12.17 -4.12
C TRP A 34 2.79 11.67 -3.17
N ILE A 35 2.23 12.58 -2.37
CA ILE A 35 1.22 12.28 -1.37
C ILE A 35 -0.07 13.02 -1.76
N PRO A 36 -1.01 12.36 -2.44
CA PRO A 36 -2.31 12.93 -2.72
C PRO A 36 -3.05 13.23 -1.42
N LEU A 37 -3.45 14.48 -1.25
CA LEU A 37 -4.19 14.92 -0.08
C LEU A 37 -5.69 14.72 -0.29
N SER A 38 -6.30 13.89 0.54
CA SER A 38 -7.75 13.62 0.49
C SER A 38 -8.58 14.75 1.09
N LEU A 39 -8.11 15.35 2.18
CA LEU A 39 -8.75 16.45 2.89
C LEU A 39 -7.70 17.44 3.37
N GLU A 40 -8.02 18.73 3.23
CA GLU A 40 -7.13 19.83 3.62
C GLU A 40 -6.77 19.79 5.12
N SER A 41 -7.69 19.28 5.95
CA SER A 41 -7.46 19.10 7.39
C SER A 41 -6.29 18.17 7.74
N TYR A 42 -5.85 17.30 6.84
CA TYR A 42 -4.71 16.41 7.07
C TYR A 42 -3.36 17.03 6.69
N ARG A 43 -3.35 18.18 5.99
CA ARG A 43 -2.12 18.82 5.50
C ARG A 43 -1.07 18.98 6.60
N GLY A 44 -1.41 19.67 7.68
CA GLY A 44 -0.43 19.97 8.74
C GLY A 44 0.15 18.73 9.42
N ALA A 45 -0.64 17.65 9.56
CA ALA A 45 -0.15 16.40 10.12
C ALA A 45 0.83 15.69 9.16
N ILE A 46 0.56 15.74 7.86
CA ILE A 46 1.41 15.13 6.83
C ILE A 46 2.69 15.95 6.64
N GLU A 47 2.61 17.28 6.58
CA GLU A 47 3.78 18.17 6.46
C GLU A 47 4.75 17.94 7.62
N LYS A 48 4.22 17.90 8.85
CA LYS A 48 5.04 17.59 10.03
C LYS A 48 5.70 16.21 9.91
N ALA A 49 4.98 15.19 9.46
CA ALA A 49 5.57 13.86 9.28
C ALA A 49 6.67 13.85 8.21
N ILE A 50 6.49 14.57 7.11
CA ILE A 50 7.51 14.71 6.05
C ILE A 50 8.79 15.32 6.64
N GLU A 51 8.66 16.36 7.46
CA GLU A 51 9.77 17.03 8.15
C GLU A 51 10.44 16.10 9.18
N ASP A 52 9.67 15.48 10.07
CA ASP A 52 10.15 14.59 11.13
C ASP A 52 10.97 13.41 10.57
N TYR A 53 10.60 12.90 9.38
CA TYR A 53 11.27 11.79 8.70
C TYR A 53 12.25 12.23 7.60
N GLY A 54 12.39 13.52 7.31
CA GLY A 54 13.28 14.04 6.26
C GLY A 54 12.96 13.51 4.86
N LEU A 55 11.68 13.32 4.54
CA LEU A 55 11.25 12.71 3.27
C LEU A 55 11.31 13.69 2.11
N ASN A 56 11.83 13.24 0.96
CA ASN A 56 11.70 13.96 -0.30
C ASN A 56 10.27 13.74 -0.86
N ALA A 57 9.30 14.47 -0.34
CA ALA A 57 7.89 14.29 -0.64
C ALA A 57 7.17 15.60 -1.03
N THR A 58 6.24 15.51 -1.97
CA THR A 58 5.35 16.61 -2.37
C THR A 58 3.89 16.25 -2.09
N ILE A 59 3.18 17.12 -1.38
CA ILE A 59 1.74 16.99 -1.16
C ILE A 59 1.01 17.56 -2.36
N VAL A 60 0.07 16.79 -2.93
CA VAL A 60 -0.69 17.20 -4.12
C VAL A 60 -2.19 17.25 -3.79
N ALA A 61 -2.83 18.40 -4.02
CA ALA A 61 -4.27 18.58 -3.83
C ALA A 61 -5.01 18.60 -5.18
N GLY A 62 -6.19 17.96 -5.24
CA GLY A 62 -7.12 18.06 -6.38
C GLY A 62 -6.71 17.35 -7.68
N LYS A 63 -5.55 16.67 -7.72
CA LYS A 63 -4.99 15.99 -8.91
C LYS A 63 -4.62 14.53 -8.66
N THR A 64 -5.35 13.85 -7.78
CA THR A 64 -5.04 12.49 -7.34
C THR A 64 -4.88 11.53 -8.52
N ASN A 65 -5.79 11.54 -9.49
CA ASN A 65 -5.74 10.59 -10.62
C ASN A 65 -4.51 10.79 -11.51
N GLU A 66 -4.09 12.05 -11.74
CA GLU A 66 -2.88 12.37 -12.50
C GLU A 66 -1.64 11.86 -11.78
N VAL A 67 -1.58 12.06 -10.45
CA VAL A 67 -0.47 11.58 -9.61
C VAL A 67 -0.41 10.05 -9.60
N LEU A 68 -1.55 9.39 -9.43
CA LEU A 68 -1.61 7.93 -9.42
C LEU A 68 -1.16 7.36 -10.76
N ALA A 69 -1.66 7.90 -11.88
CA ALA A 69 -1.31 7.44 -13.23
C ALA A 69 0.17 7.65 -13.59
N ALA A 70 0.82 8.65 -12.99
CA ALA A 70 2.23 8.96 -13.22
C ALA A 70 3.19 8.21 -12.29
N ALA A 71 2.68 7.45 -11.31
CA ALA A 71 3.52 6.78 -10.32
C ALA A 71 4.12 5.47 -10.87
N ASP A 72 5.40 5.23 -10.56
CA ASP A 72 6.06 3.94 -10.84
C ASP A 72 5.57 2.81 -9.91
N LEU A 73 5.09 3.20 -8.72
CA LEU A 73 4.54 2.32 -7.70
C LEU A 73 3.65 3.13 -6.75
N ALA A 74 2.55 2.54 -6.30
CA ALA A 74 1.71 3.09 -5.24
C ALA A 74 1.73 2.24 -3.97
N ILE A 75 1.79 2.88 -2.81
CA ILE A 75 1.57 2.23 -1.52
C ILE A 75 0.26 2.78 -0.97
N ALA A 76 -0.76 1.93 -0.87
CA ALA A 76 -2.10 2.37 -0.55
C ALA A 76 -2.74 1.48 0.52
N LYS A 77 -3.53 2.11 1.38
CA LYS A 77 -4.44 1.38 2.26
C LYS A 77 -5.52 0.70 1.41
N SER A 78 -6.00 -0.48 1.83
CA SER A 78 -7.13 -1.12 1.13
C SER A 78 -8.35 -0.17 1.02
N GLY A 79 -8.84 0.02 -0.21
CA GLY A 79 -9.93 0.91 -0.58
C GLY A 79 -10.18 0.93 -2.10
N THR A 80 -11.07 1.82 -2.56
CA THR A 80 -11.45 1.93 -3.99
C THR A 80 -10.27 2.33 -4.88
N VAL A 81 -9.32 3.11 -4.35
CA VAL A 81 -8.10 3.53 -5.06
C VAL A 81 -7.28 2.36 -5.60
N ASN A 82 -7.38 1.18 -4.97
CA ASN A 82 -6.62 0.02 -5.42
C ASN A 82 -7.10 -0.50 -6.77
N LEU A 83 -8.41 -0.44 -7.04
CA LEU A 83 -8.93 -0.84 -8.35
C LEU A 83 -8.54 0.20 -9.41
N GLU A 84 -8.62 1.49 -9.07
CA GLU A 84 -8.20 2.58 -9.96
C GLU A 84 -6.72 2.44 -10.36
N LEU A 85 -5.84 2.17 -9.39
CA LEU A 85 -4.42 1.89 -9.65
C LEU A 85 -4.21 0.70 -10.59
N ALA A 86 -4.94 -0.41 -10.37
CA ALA A 86 -4.85 -1.58 -11.22
C ALA A 86 -5.35 -1.30 -12.66
N LEU A 87 -6.43 -0.53 -12.80
CA LEU A 87 -6.94 -0.09 -14.11
C LEU A 87 -5.95 0.81 -14.85
N LEU A 88 -5.20 1.65 -14.11
CA LEU A 88 -4.14 2.51 -14.62
C LEU A 88 -2.82 1.75 -14.90
N ASN A 89 -2.76 0.44 -14.67
CA ASN A 89 -1.53 -0.37 -14.75
C ASN A 89 -0.42 0.08 -13.79
N VAL A 90 -0.78 0.69 -12.66
CA VAL A 90 0.20 1.14 -11.67
C VAL A 90 0.47 -0.01 -10.70
N PRO A 91 1.72 -0.48 -10.56
CA PRO A 91 2.08 -1.44 -9.53
C PRO A 91 1.71 -0.92 -8.15
N GLN A 92 1.22 -1.79 -7.27
CA GLN A 92 0.79 -1.35 -5.95
C GLN A 92 1.09 -2.37 -4.85
N VAL A 93 1.37 -1.86 -3.66
CA VAL A 93 1.38 -2.64 -2.42
C VAL A 93 0.19 -2.21 -1.58
N VAL A 94 -0.68 -3.16 -1.26
CA VAL A 94 -1.86 -2.90 -0.44
C VAL A 94 -1.56 -3.26 0.99
N PHE A 95 -1.87 -2.36 1.92
CA PHE A 95 -1.76 -2.65 3.34
C PHE A 95 -3.02 -2.27 4.10
N TYR A 96 -3.26 -2.95 5.23
CA TYR A 96 -4.38 -2.59 6.09
C TYR A 96 -4.08 -2.94 7.55
N ARG A 97 -4.25 -1.98 8.45
CA ARG A 97 -4.13 -2.17 9.89
C ARG A 97 -5.36 -1.58 10.56
N VAL A 98 -6.11 -2.39 11.32
CA VAL A 98 -7.22 -1.88 12.15
C VAL A 98 -6.78 -1.72 13.58
N SER A 99 -7.49 -0.89 14.34
CA SER A 99 -7.43 -0.95 15.80
C SER A 99 -7.81 -2.36 16.28
N PRO A 100 -7.07 -2.97 17.24
CA PRO A 100 -7.40 -4.28 17.80
C PRO A 100 -8.85 -4.40 18.31
N PHE A 101 -9.43 -3.29 18.77
CA PHE A 101 -10.83 -3.23 19.21
C PHE A 101 -11.81 -3.40 18.05
N THR A 102 -11.56 -2.72 16.93
CA THR A 102 -12.36 -2.84 15.70
C THR A 102 -12.23 -4.24 15.09
N TYR A 103 -11.05 -4.88 15.22
CA TYR A 103 -10.82 -6.25 14.76
C TYR A 103 -11.68 -7.27 15.52
N GLY A 104 -11.81 -7.12 16.84
CA GLY A 104 -12.62 -8.01 17.69
C GLY A 104 -14.09 -8.05 17.27
N ILE A 105 -14.65 -6.91 16.87
CA ILE A 105 -16.04 -6.81 16.38
C ILE A 105 -16.17 -7.38 14.96
N GLY A 106 -15.21 -7.09 14.07
CA GLY A 106 -15.20 -7.64 12.71
C GLY A 106 -15.11 -9.17 12.68
N LYS A 107 -14.35 -9.77 13.60
CA LYS A 107 -14.23 -11.23 13.73
C LYS A 107 -15.56 -11.91 14.12
N LEU A 108 -16.43 -11.21 14.87
CA LEU A 108 -17.76 -11.70 15.24
C LEU A 108 -18.71 -11.80 14.03
N LEU A 109 -18.47 -10.99 13.00
CA LEU A 109 -19.29 -10.93 11.78
C LEU A 109 -18.84 -11.92 10.69
N LYS A 110 -17.88 -12.83 10.96
CA LYS A 110 -17.36 -13.82 9.99
C LYS A 110 -17.10 -13.22 8.60
N PHE A 111 -16.09 -12.36 8.48
CA PHE A 111 -15.52 -12.02 7.18
C PHE A 111 -14.90 -13.28 6.55
N SER A 112 -15.70 -14.04 5.79
CA SER A 112 -15.29 -15.23 5.03
C SER A 112 -14.59 -14.87 3.72
N ILE A 113 -14.13 -13.62 3.58
CA ILE A 113 -13.63 -13.09 2.32
C ILE A 113 -12.10 -13.27 2.31
N PRO A 114 -11.55 -14.00 1.32
CA PRO A 114 -10.13 -14.39 1.33
C PRO A 114 -9.17 -13.23 1.05
N PHE A 115 -9.67 -12.13 0.50
CA PHE A 115 -8.90 -10.92 0.18
C PHE A 115 -9.65 -9.67 0.65
N MET A 116 -8.92 -8.59 0.89
CA MET A 116 -9.49 -7.31 1.31
C MET A 116 -9.41 -6.24 0.21
N SER A 117 -8.44 -6.36 -0.70
CA SER A 117 -8.24 -5.39 -1.78
C SER A 117 -9.16 -5.71 -2.97
N PRO A 118 -9.83 -4.69 -3.55
CA PRO A 118 -10.63 -4.87 -4.76
C PRO A 118 -9.95 -5.65 -5.90
N PRO A 119 -8.69 -5.39 -6.30
CA PRO A 119 -8.04 -6.16 -7.36
C PRO A 119 -7.96 -7.67 -7.07
N ASN A 120 -7.57 -8.05 -5.85
CA ASN A 120 -7.48 -9.46 -5.47
C ASN A 120 -8.87 -10.11 -5.34
N LEU A 121 -9.88 -9.34 -4.93
CA LEU A 121 -11.27 -9.81 -4.84
C LEU A 121 -11.89 -10.13 -6.20
N VAL A 122 -11.58 -9.33 -7.22
CA VAL A 122 -12.09 -9.55 -8.58
C VAL A 122 -11.55 -10.86 -9.16
N VAL A 123 -10.26 -11.14 -8.98
CA VAL A 123 -9.59 -12.34 -9.53
C VAL A 123 -9.68 -13.54 -8.57
N MET A 124 -10.11 -13.33 -7.32
CA MET A 124 -10.09 -14.33 -6.25
C MET A 124 -8.70 -14.96 -6.05
N ARG A 125 -7.64 -14.16 -6.24
CA ARG A 125 -6.24 -14.54 -6.12
C ARG A 125 -5.41 -13.33 -5.70
N GLU A 126 -4.28 -13.55 -5.02
CA GLU A 126 -3.33 -12.49 -4.71
C GLU A 126 -2.57 -12.06 -5.97
N ILE A 127 -3.11 -11.09 -6.69
CA ILE A 127 -2.48 -10.46 -7.86
C ILE A 127 -1.59 -9.29 -7.44
N VAL A 128 -1.98 -8.57 -6.39
CA VAL A 128 -1.17 -7.51 -5.74
C VAL A 128 -0.80 -7.93 -4.32
N PRO A 129 0.41 -7.59 -3.83
CA PRO A 129 0.81 -7.85 -2.45
C PRO A 129 -0.19 -7.26 -1.46
N GLU A 130 -0.74 -8.12 -0.59
CA GLU A 130 -1.74 -7.71 0.42
C GLU A 130 -1.23 -7.97 1.84
N LEU A 131 -0.81 -6.90 2.52
CA LEU A 131 -0.22 -6.94 3.85
C LEU A 131 -1.25 -6.54 4.91
N LEU A 132 -1.83 -7.53 5.58
CA LEU A 132 -2.85 -7.33 6.61
C LEU A 132 -2.30 -7.42 8.03
N GLN A 133 -2.81 -6.55 8.92
CA GLN A 133 -2.54 -6.52 10.36
C GLN A 133 -1.04 -6.57 10.70
N ASP A 134 -0.57 -7.68 11.27
CA ASP A 134 0.82 -7.86 11.70
C ASP A 134 1.78 -7.99 10.52
N LYS A 135 1.29 -8.32 9.31
CA LYS A 135 2.10 -8.32 8.09
C LYS A 135 2.34 -6.91 7.54
N ALA A 136 1.54 -5.92 7.92
CA ALA A 136 1.67 -4.53 7.49
C ALA A 136 2.82 -3.81 8.22
N THR A 137 4.04 -4.33 8.08
CA THR A 137 5.27 -3.74 8.63
C THR A 137 6.00 -2.94 7.56
N SER A 138 6.77 -1.93 7.96
CA SER A 138 7.60 -1.14 7.05
C SER A 138 8.54 -2.04 6.22
N ALA A 139 9.18 -3.03 6.85
CA ALA A 139 10.07 -3.96 6.17
C ALA A 139 9.36 -4.77 5.07
N ASN A 140 8.15 -5.28 5.34
CA ASN A 140 7.39 -6.05 4.34
C ASN A 140 6.90 -5.15 3.21
N ILE A 141 6.45 -3.93 3.53
CA ILE A 141 6.02 -2.95 2.53
C ILE A 141 7.20 -2.62 1.62
N VAL A 142 8.36 -2.25 2.17
CA VAL A 142 9.56 -1.93 1.39
C VAL A 142 9.99 -3.12 0.55
N LYS A 143 10.03 -4.33 1.10
CA LYS A 143 10.39 -5.54 0.34
C LYS A 143 9.47 -5.75 -0.87
N ALA A 144 8.15 -5.70 -0.65
CA ALA A 144 7.17 -5.85 -1.73
C ALA A 144 7.27 -4.73 -2.78
N SER A 145 7.52 -3.50 -2.32
CA SER A 145 7.74 -2.33 -3.19
C SER A 145 8.96 -2.50 -4.09
N LEU A 146 10.10 -2.90 -3.52
CA LEU A 146 11.35 -3.10 -4.26
C LEU A 146 11.21 -4.25 -5.27
N GLU A 147 10.52 -5.33 -4.88
CA GLU A 147 10.22 -6.44 -5.80
C GLU A 147 9.42 -5.94 -7.01
N LEU A 148 8.38 -5.15 -6.80
CA LEU A 148 7.56 -4.61 -7.89
C LEU A 148 8.28 -3.53 -8.72
N LEU A 149 9.25 -2.80 -8.16
CA LEU A 149 10.00 -1.78 -8.88
C LEU A 149 11.13 -2.38 -9.73
N PHE A 150 11.82 -3.40 -9.21
CA PHE A 150 13.10 -3.85 -9.77
C PHE A 150 13.10 -5.29 -10.29
N ASN A 151 12.09 -6.11 -9.96
CA ASN A 151 11.94 -7.44 -10.56
C ASN A 151 11.03 -7.36 -11.80
N GLN A 152 11.65 -7.42 -12.98
CA GLN A 152 10.95 -7.35 -14.26
C GLN A 152 9.98 -8.52 -14.48
N GLU A 153 10.35 -9.74 -14.11
CA GLU A 153 9.49 -10.93 -14.24
C GLU A 153 8.23 -10.75 -13.37
N ARG A 154 8.40 -10.29 -12.13
CA ARG A 154 7.26 -10.04 -11.24
C ARG A 154 6.32 -8.98 -11.81
N ARG A 155 6.84 -7.93 -12.44
CA ARG A 155 6.03 -6.89 -13.10
C ARG A 155 5.26 -7.45 -14.29
N GLU A 156 5.87 -8.30 -15.10
CA GLU A 156 5.21 -8.91 -16.26
C GLU A 156 4.03 -9.78 -15.84
N VAL A 157 4.19 -10.58 -14.79
CA VAL A 157 3.10 -11.35 -14.17
C VAL A 157 2.00 -10.41 -13.68
N LEU A 158 2.35 -9.35 -12.95
CA LEU A 158 1.36 -8.37 -12.47
C LEU A 158 0.57 -7.73 -13.62
N MET A 159 1.23 -7.38 -14.72
CA MET A 159 0.55 -6.80 -15.89
C MET A 159 -0.38 -7.80 -16.58
N ALA A 160 -0.03 -9.08 -16.59
CA ALA A 160 -0.92 -10.13 -17.07
C ALA A 160 -2.14 -10.28 -16.15
N ASP A 161 -1.92 -10.29 -14.84
CA ASP A 161 -2.99 -10.37 -13.84
C ASP A 161 -3.95 -9.17 -13.95
N TYR A 162 -3.43 -7.96 -14.20
CA TYR A 162 -4.26 -6.77 -14.46
C TYR A 162 -5.05 -6.84 -15.78
N ARG A 163 -4.59 -7.59 -16.78
CA ARG A 163 -5.36 -7.84 -18.00
C ARG A 163 -6.52 -8.80 -17.70
N GLU A 164 -6.22 -9.92 -17.06
CA GLU A 164 -7.24 -10.90 -16.59
C GLU A 164 -8.31 -10.20 -15.73
N MET A 165 -7.89 -9.41 -14.74
CA MET A 165 -8.81 -8.66 -13.88
C MET A 165 -9.77 -7.76 -14.68
N ARG A 166 -9.28 -7.08 -15.73
CA ARG A 166 -10.13 -6.22 -16.56
C ARG A 166 -11.14 -7.01 -17.38
N GLU A 167 -10.76 -8.18 -17.88
CA GLU A 167 -11.69 -9.07 -18.57
C GLU A 167 -12.82 -9.53 -17.64
N LEU A 168 -12.52 -9.79 -16.37
CA LEU A 168 -13.51 -10.19 -15.36
C LEU A 168 -14.48 -9.08 -14.94
N LEU A 169 -14.07 -7.80 -15.01
CA LEU A 169 -14.96 -6.66 -14.70
C LEU A 169 -16.07 -6.48 -15.75
N GLY A 170 -15.89 -7.06 -16.94
CA GLY A 170 -16.85 -6.99 -18.04
C GLY A 170 -16.88 -5.63 -18.75
N ASP A 171 -17.82 -5.51 -19.70
CA ASP A 171 -17.89 -4.35 -20.58
C ASP A 171 -18.52 -3.12 -19.91
N VAL A 172 -18.18 -1.94 -20.44
CA VAL A 172 -18.83 -0.67 -20.09
C VAL A 172 -20.36 -0.73 -20.27
N GLY A 173 -21.09 0.13 -19.56
CA GLY A 173 -22.57 0.20 -19.64
C GLY A 173 -23.31 -0.64 -18.60
N VAL A 174 -22.69 -0.90 -17.43
CA VAL A 174 -23.34 -1.65 -16.33
C VAL A 174 -24.64 -0.99 -15.87
N CYS A 175 -24.71 0.35 -15.81
CA CYS A 175 -25.91 1.08 -15.44
C CYS A 175 -27.06 0.83 -16.44
N ASP A 176 -26.77 0.84 -17.74
CA ASP A 176 -27.77 0.62 -18.79
C ASP A 176 -28.26 -0.84 -18.81
N ARG A 177 -27.37 -1.80 -18.54
CA ARG A 177 -27.75 -3.21 -18.38
C ARG A 177 -28.63 -3.41 -17.15
N ALA A 178 -28.24 -2.83 -16.01
CA ALA A 178 -29.03 -2.88 -14.79
C ALA A 178 -30.41 -2.22 -14.96
N ALA A 179 -30.47 -1.05 -15.60
CA ALA A 179 -31.74 -0.36 -15.88
C ALA A 179 -32.66 -1.20 -16.78
N ARG A 180 -32.12 -1.80 -17.85
CA ARG A 180 -32.90 -2.70 -18.74
C ARG A 180 -33.46 -3.90 -17.99
N GLU A 181 -32.66 -4.54 -17.15
CA GLU A 181 -33.08 -5.71 -16.37
C GLU A 181 -34.19 -5.36 -15.35
N ILE A 182 -34.12 -4.19 -14.71
CA ILE A 182 -35.18 -3.72 -13.80
C ILE A 182 -36.48 -3.49 -14.57
N LEU A 183 -36.42 -2.79 -15.71
CA LEU A 183 -37.61 -2.49 -16.53
C LEU A 183 -38.27 -3.75 -17.11
N GLN A 184 -37.48 -4.79 -17.44
CA GLN A 184 -38.00 -6.07 -17.92
C GLN A 184 -38.69 -6.92 -16.84
N ARG A 185 -38.48 -6.62 -15.55
CA ARG A 185 -39.12 -7.33 -14.44
C ARG A 185 -40.45 -6.73 -13.99
N GLU A 186 -40.75 -5.50 -14.41
CA GLU A 186 -42.02 -4.82 -14.11
C GLU A 186 -43.08 -4.94 -15.23
N LEU A 187 -42.76 -5.67 -16.31
CA LEU A 187 -43.67 -6.03 -17.41
C LEU A 187 -43.95 -7.54 -17.42
#